data_AF-A0A5E4LXI2-F1
#
_entry.id   AF-A0A5E4LXI2-F1
#
_cell.length_a   1.000
_cell.length_b   1.000
_cell.length_c   1.000
_cell.angle_alpha   90.00
_cell.angle_beta   90.00
_cell.angle_gamma   90.00
#
_symmetry.space_group_name_H-M   'P 1'
#
loop_
_entity.id
_entity.type
_entity.pdbx_description
1 polymer ?
#
loop_
_entity_poly.entity_id
_entity_poly.type
_entity_poly.pdbx_seq_one_letter_code
_entity_poly.pdbx_strand_id
1 'polypeptide(L)'
;MAVLGHVDSGKTSLLDKIRGTGVQAREAGGITQHIGASFLPTESIKKACGPLFAKMTGDTQEIPGLLVIDTPGHEIFTNLRARGGSAADIAILVVDVNRGFQPQTNESLKILQSRKVPFVVALNKVDQISGWKKTSTQFITQSIKEQDPFIQTTLDELLYNVVGTLSILGFNSEAFYRVKDFTKEVAIVPVSARTGEGLPELLAVLVGLTQQYMQNKLDQTEKSTRGIVLEVKEEVGLGTTANIILIDGQLRKSDSILLAKRDSVVVTKPKAILLPKPLDEMRDPRDKFRPVNEVHAAAGIKIASPDLEGVLPGSPVYATTDESKIDELKKLIESEMKSVFIKTDKKGVILKCDTIGSLEAITNMLKQQNVTISMADIGPVTRRDVVEALAVKEHDRHLGVVIAFNVKILQDAQEEADANHIRIFHDQVIYSLIDNYTQWVQEDTANEENAILQELTPVCKFTFLKGYVFRKSNPAVFGIRVDVGTLRQKIAVMNSDGRKVGIVHQIQDSGKSVDTAKKGQEVAISIQNVTVGRQVSEEDIFYSFPPSHEARLLLKQFAHKLSPEEFQILNEIISIQRKINPVYGY
;
A
#
# COMPACT_ATOMS: atom_id res chain seq x y z
N MET A 1 -21.28 3.92 2.18
CA MET A 1 -20.85 2.61 2.72
C MET A 1 -19.64 2.11 1.96
N ALA A 2 -18.63 1.58 2.65
CA ALA A 2 -17.48 0.92 2.03
C ALA A 2 -17.48 -0.59 2.33
N VAL A 3 -16.88 -1.41 1.45
CA VAL A 3 -16.71 -2.85 1.68
C VAL A 3 -15.22 -3.20 1.67
N LEU A 4 -14.76 -3.77 2.78
CA LEU A 4 -13.35 -4.01 3.09
C LEU A 4 -13.12 -5.51 3.37
N GLY A 5 -11.86 -5.94 3.37
CA GLY A 5 -11.48 -7.33 3.61
C GLY A 5 -10.39 -7.83 2.68
N HIS A 6 -9.88 -9.02 2.96
CA HIS A 6 -8.76 -9.62 2.21
C HIS A 6 -9.10 -9.96 0.74
N VAL A 7 -8.06 -10.14 -0.08
CA VAL A 7 -8.21 -10.72 -1.42
C VAL A 7 -8.97 -12.04 -1.31
N ASP A 8 -9.89 -12.27 -2.24
CA ASP A 8 -10.77 -13.44 -2.29
C ASP A 8 -11.71 -13.65 -1.10
N SER A 9 -11.84 -12.71 -0.15
CA SER A 9 -12.86 -12.83 0.91
C SER A 9 -14.30 -12.72 0.36
N GLY A 10 -14.46 -12.27 -0.88
CA GLY A 10 -15.73 -12.21 -1.60
C GLY A 10 -16.43 -10.86 -1.53
N LYS A 11 -15.69 -9.75 -1.36
CA LYS A 11 -16.20 -8.37 -1.37
C LYS A 11 -17.05 -8.07 -2.62
N THR A 12 -16.48 -8.28 -3.80
CA THR A 12 -17.14 -8.02 -5.10
C THR A 12 -18.35 -8.92 -5.30
N SER A 13 -18.22 -10.21 -4.96
CA SER A 13 -19.32 -11.17 -5.04
C SER A 13 -20.49 -10.75 -4.14
N LEU A 14 -20.19 -10.27 -2.93
CA LEU A 14 -21.19 -9.80 -1.97
C LEU A 14 -21.95 -8.61 -2.54
N LEU A 15 -21.23 -7.64 -3.10
CA LEU A 15 -21.81 -6.45 -3.73
C LEU A 15 -22.64 -6.79 -4.96
N ASP A 16 -22.14 -7.67 -5.83
CA ASP A 16 -22.86 -8.15 -6.99
C ASP A 16 -24.19 -8.81 -6.61
N LYS A 17 -24.17 -9.64 -5.57
CA LYS A 17 -25.37 -10.31 -5.09
C LYS A 17 -26.38 -9.32 -4.52
N ILE A 18 -25.93 -8.28 -3.81
CA ILE A 18 -26.79 -7.20 -3.29
C ILE A 18 -27.38 -6.36 -4.45
N ARG A 19 -26.59 -6.06 -5.49
CA ARG A 19 -27.04 -5.31 -6.67
C ARG A 19 -27.97 -6.11 -7.59
N GLY A 20 -27.90 -7.44 -7.54
CA GLY A 20 -28.50 -8.32 -8.55
C GLY A 20 -27.73 -8.28 -9.88
N THR A 21 -26.44 -7.97 -9.83
CA THR A 21 -25.53 -7.86 -10.98
C THR A 21 -24.47 -8.96 -10.96
N GLY A 22 -23.71 -9.10 -12.04
CA GLY A 22 -22.63 -10.08 -12.17
C GLY A 22 -21.39 -9.44 -12.79
N VAL A 23 -20.85 -8.43 -12.11
CA VAL A 23 -19.68 -7.66 -12.54
C VAL A 23 -18.41 -8.50 -12.44
N GLN A 24 -18.24 -9.27 -11.36
CA GLN A 24 -17.02 -10.05 -11.10
C GLN A 24 -16.69 -11.03 -12.24
N ALA A 25 -17.71 -11.60 -12.89
CA ALA A 25 -17.53 -12.52 -14.01
C ALA A 25 -16.99 -11.86 -15.30
N ARG A 26 -16.95 -10.52 -15.35
CA ARG A 26 -16.55 -9.73 -16.52
C ARG A 26 -15.19 -9.04 -16.34
N GLU A 27 -14.66 -9.01 -15.12
CA GLU A 27 -13.31 -8.50 -14.86
C GLU A 27 -12.24 -9.52 -15.27
N ALA A 28 -11.14 -9.03 -15.85
CA ALA A 28 -10.02 -9.89 -16.24
C ALA A 28 -9.46 -10.62 -15.01
N GLY A 29 -9.55 -11.96 -15.00
CA GLY A 29 -9.11 -12.79 -13.87
C GLY A 29 -10.03 -12.80 -12.65
N GLY A 30 -11.22 -12.18 -12.72
CA GLY A 30 -12.19 -12.18 -11.62
C GLY A 30 -11.80 -11.34 -10.39
N ILE A 31 -10.84 -10.43 -10.57
CA ILE A 31 -10.31 -9.53 -9.54
C ILE A 31 -10.68 -8.06 -9.83
N THR A 32 -11.08 -7.35 -8.78
CA THR A 32 -11.33 -5.91 -8.81
C THR A 32 -10.03 -5.16 -9.08
N GLN A 33 -9.99 -4.26 -10.07
CA GLN A 33 -8.79 -3.44 -10.39
C GLN A 33 -9.03 -1.91 -10.32
N HIS A 34 -10.27 -1.45 -10.47
CA HIS A 34 -10.64 -0.02 -10.37
C HIS A 34 -11.69 0.23 -9.28
N ILE A 35 -11.84 1.48 -8.85
CA ILE A 35 -12.84 1.91 -7.85
C ILE A 35 -14.23 2.01 -8.49
N GLY A 36 -15.21 1.32 -7.92
CA GLY A 36 -16.60 1.41 -8.30
C GLY A 36 -17.44 2.14 -7.26
N ALA A 37 -18.52 2.77 -7.70
CA ALA A 37 -19.59 3.14 -6.82
C ALA A 37 -20.93 2.76 -7.43
N SER A 38 -21.85 2.31 -6.59
CA SER A 38 -23.21 1.94 -6.96
C SER A 38 -24.17 2.47 -5.92
N PHE A 39 -25.20 3.17 -6.37
CA PHE A 39 -26.28 3.60 -5.51
C PHE A 39 -27.35 2.51 -5.43
N LEU A 40 -27.67 2.06 -4.21
CA LEU A 40 -28.74 1.14 -3.88
C LEU A 40 -29.94 1.94 -3.35
N PRO A 41 -31.01 2.12 -4.12
CA PRO A 41 -32.20 2.83 -3.66
C PRO A 41 -32.89 2.10 -2.51
N THR A 42 -33.58 2.84 -1.65
CA THR A 42 -34.33 2.26 -0.51
C THR A 42 -35.34 1.20 -0.93
N GLU A 43 -35.97 1.33 -2.10
CA GLU A 43 -36.87 0.29 -2.63
C GLU A 43 -36.16 -1.03 -2.91
N SER A 44 -34.91 -0.98 -3.41
CA SER A 44 -34.09 -2.18 -3.61
C SER A 44 -33.69 -2.81 -2.27
N ILE A 45 -33.38 -1.97 -1.28
CA ILE A 45 -33.03 -2.40 0.08
C ILE A 45 -34.25 -3.05 0.76
N LYS A 46 -35.43 -2.43 0.68
CA LYS A 46 -36.72 -2.97 1.16
C LYS A 46 -37.00 -4.34 0.57
N LYS A 47 -36.82 -4.49 -0.74
CA LYS A 47 -37.00 -5.77 -1.44
C LYS A 47 -36.02 -6.84 -0.95
N ALA A 48 -34.76 -6.47 -0.71
CA ALA A 48 -33.72 -7.40 -0.26
C ALA A 48 -33.88 -7.82 1.20
N CYS A 49 -34.22 -6.88 2.10
CA CYS A 49 -34.48 -7.16 3.52
C CYS A 49 -35.82 -7.88 3.74
N GLY A 50 -36.78 -7.70 2.82
CA GLY A 50 -38.12 -8.26 2.91
C GLY A 50 -38.82 -7.88 4.24
N PRO A 51 -39.38 -8.85 4.99
CA PRO A 51 -40.11 -8.59 6.22
C PRO A 51 -39.26 -7.99 7.35
N LEU A 52 -37.92 -8.06 7.26
CA LEU A 52 -37.04 -7.49 8.27
C LEU A 52 -37.02 -5.96 8.23
N PHE A 53 -37.22 -5.35 7.07
CA PHE A 53 -37.15 -3.88 6.92
C PHE A 53 -38.15 -3.16 7.82
N ALA A 54 -39.39 -3.67 7.89
CA ALA A 54 -40.47 -3.10 8.70
C ALA A 54 -40.18 -3.13 10.21
N LYS A 55 -39.35 -4.07 10.67
CA LYS A 55 -38.96 -4.17 12.08
C LYS A 55 -37.89 -3.15 12.49
N MET A 56 -37.26 -2.49 11.52
CA MET A 56 -36.10 -1.61 11.75
C MET A 56 -36.39 -0.14 11.52
N THR A 57 -37.57 0.19 11.00
CA THR A 57 -37.90 1.54 10.55
C THR A 57 -38.47 2.44 11.64
N GLY A 58 -39.00 1.89 12.74
CA GLY A 58 -39.50 2.68 13.89
C GLY A 58 -40.29 3.93 13.48
N ASP A 59 -40.16 5.03 14.25
CA ASP A 59 -40.60 6.39 13.88
C ASP A 59 -39.46 7.22 13.24
N THR A 60 -38.39 6.57 12.76
CA THR A 60 -37.20 7.26 12.26
C THR A 60 -37.31 7.62 10.77
N GLN A 61 -36.71 8.75 10.38
CA GLN A 61 -36.66 9.15 8.98
C GLN A 61 -35.89 8.11 8.14
N GLU A 62 -36.54 7.58 7.10
CA GLU A 62 -35.93 6.64 6.18
C GLU A 62 -34.79 7.30 5.40
N ILE A 63 -33.67 6.58 5.26
CA ILE A 63 -32.61 6.99 4.34
C ILE A 63 -33.09 6.84 2.88
N PRO A 64 -32.59 7.65 1.93
CA PRO A 64 -32.98 7.55 0.51
C PRO A 64 -32.33 6.36 -0.23
N GLY A 65 -31.28 5.79 0.36
CA GLY A 65 -30.57 4.63 -0.16
C GLY A 65 -29.17 4.52 0.43
N LEU A 66 -28.40 3.58 -0.09
CA LEU A 66 -27.00 3.37 0.27
C LEU A 66 -26.11 3.59 -0.95
N LEU A 67 -25.22 4.58 -0.90
CA LEU A 67 -24.10 4.65 -1.85
C LEU A 67 -23.04 3.66 -1.39
N VAL A 68 -22.75 2.67 -2.22
CA VAL A 68 -21.77 1.63 -1.93
C VAL A 68 -20.55 1.85 -2.78
N ILE A 69 -19.38 1.86 -2.14
CA ILE A 69 -18.09 1.99 -2.80
C ILE A 69 -17.43 0.61 -2.84
N ASP A 70 -17.19 0.13 -4.05
CA ASP A 70 -16.47 -1.11 -4.35
C ASP A 70 -15.00 -0.76 -4.57
N THR A 71 -14.16 -1.07 -3.59
CA THR A 71 -12.74 -0.73 -3.62
C THR A 71 -11.91 -1.98 -3.89
N PRO A 72 -11.01 -1.97 -4.90
CA PRO A 72 -9.94 -2.95 -4.96
C PRO A 72 -9.03 -2.80 -3.74
N GLY A 73 -8.79 -3.93 -3.07
CA GLY A 73 -8.04 -3.94 -1.81
C GLY A 73 -8.60 -2.99 -0.75
N HIS A 74 -7.74 -2.58 0.18
CA HIS A 74 -7.99 -1.56 1.19
C HIS A 74 -7.33 -0.21 0.81
N GLU A 75 -6.49 -0.18 -0.24
CA GLU A 75 -5.68 0.95 -0.70
C GLU A 75 -6.54 2.18 -1.00
N ILE A 76 -7.69 1.96 -1.62
CA ILE A 76 -8.58 3.05 -2.03
C ILE A 76 -9.42 3.57 -0.86
N PHE A 77 -9.65 2.75 0.16
CA PHE A 77 -10.25 3.27 1.37
C PHE A 77 -9.35 4.33 2.01
N THR A 78 -8.03 4.25 1.85
CA THR A 78 -7.14 5.34 2.29
C THR A 78 -7.40 6.64 1.54
N ASN A 79 -7.80 6.57 0.26
CA ASN A 79 -8.19 7.72 -0.56
C ASN A 79 -9.58 8.30 -0.23
N LEU A 80 -10.46 7.55 0.45
CA LEU A 80 -11.78 8.02 0.88
C LEU A 80 -11.69 8.93 2.13
N ARG A 81 -11.18 10.16 1.90
CA ARG A 81 -10.88 11.22 2.87
C ARG A 81 -11.97 12.29 2.99
N ALA A 82 -12.42 12.58 4.22
CA ALA A 82 -13.08 13.85 4.52
C ALA A 82 -12.35 14.57 5.68
N ARG A 83 -12.35 15.91 5.68
CA ARG A 83 -11.84 16.74 6.78
C ARG A 83 -12.67 16.38 8.02
N GLY A 84 -12.03 15.76 9.02
CA GLY A 84 -12.68 15.28 10.24
C GLY A 84 -13.01 13.78 10.28
N GLY A 85 -12.68 12.97 9.25
CA GLY A 85 -12.91 11.51 9.30
C GLY A 85 -12.84 10.79 7.95
N SER A 86 -13.39 9.58 7.90
CA SER A 86 -13.56 8.85 6.63
C SER A 86 -14.72 9.43 5.81
N ALA A 87 -14.61 9.36 4.48
CA ALA A 87 -15.73 9.63 3.57
C ALA A 87 -16.82 8.54 3.62
N ALA A 88 -16.51 7.39 4.21
CA ALA A 88 -17.50 6.35 4.46
C ALA A 88 -18.17 6.56 5.82
N ASP A 89 -19.50 6.55 5.83
CA ASP A 89 -20.27 6.59 7.06
C ASP A 89 -20.24 5.29 7.84
N ILE A 90 -20.31 4.17 7.12
CA ILE A 90 -20.31 2.81 7.68
C ILE A 90 -19.56 1.88 6.74
N ALA A 91 -18.98 0.80 7.27
CA ALA A 91 -18.29 -0.20 6.48
C ALA A 91 -18.79 -1.64 6.71
N ILE A 92 -18.58 -2.51 5.72
CA ILE A 92 -18.68 -3.96 5.87
C ILE A 92 -17.25 -4.51 5.86
N LEU A 93 -16.86 -5.22 6.91
CA LEU A 93 -15.61 -5.98 6.93
C LEU A 93 -15.90 -7.44 6.56
N VAL A 94 -15.53 -7.83 5.35
CA VAL A 94 -15.77 -9.17 4.80
C VAL A 94 -14.66 -10.11 5.20
N VAL A 95 -15.03 -11.15 5.95
CA VAL A 95 -14.14 -12.19 6.47
C VAL A 95 -14.57 -13.52 5.89
N ASP A 96 -13.62 -14.29 5.36
CA ASP A 96 -13.91 -15.66 4.90
C ASP A 96 -14.07 -16.57 6.12
N VAL A 97 -15.21 -17.26 6.24
CA VAL A 97 -15.54 -18.10 7.40
C VAL A 97 -14.52 -19.20 7.67
N ASN A 98 -13.89 -19.74 6.62
CA ASN A 98 -12.93 -20.83 6.76
C ASN A 98 -11.50 -20.34 7.01
N ARG A 99 -11.18 -19.11 6.60
CA ARG A 99 -9.82 -18.54 6.74
C ARG A 99 -9.68 -17.56 7.91
N GLY A 100 -10.78 -17.05 8.44
CA GLY A 100 -10.78 -16.03 9.48
C GLY A 100 -10.07 -14.75 9.05
N PHE A 101 -9.44 -14.06 10.01
CA PHE A 101 -8.70 -12.83 9.76
C PHE A 101 -7.39 -13.12 9.01
N GLN A 102 -7.12 -12.27 8.02
CA GLN A 102 -5.95 -12.32 7.15
C GLN A 102 -5.24 -10.95 7.19
N PRO A 103 -4.01 -10.80 6.68
CA PRO A 103 -3.23 -9.56 6.81
C PRO A 103 -3.99 -8.29 6.40
N GLN A 104 -4.63 -8.29 5.23
CA GLN A 104 -5.42 -7.14 4.75
C GLN A 104 -6.72 -6.89 5.54
N THR A 105 -7.26 -7.92 6.18
CA THR A 105 -8.42 -7.77 7.08
C THR A 105 -8.00 -7.02 8.35
N ASN A 106 -6.84 -7.38 8.93
CA ASN A 106 -6.25 -6.68 10.08
C ASN A 106 -5.97 -5.21 9.74
N GLU A 107 -5.39 -4.97 8.58
CA GLU A 107 -5.14 -3.62 8.04
C GLU A 107 -6.43 -2.81 7.87
N SER A 108 -7.44 -3.40 7.23
CA SER A 108 -8.75 -2.76 7.08
C SER A 108 -9.33 -2.36 8.43
N LEU A 109 -9.26 -3.24 9.43
CA LEU A 109 -9.74 -2.96 10.78
C LEU A 109 -8.97 -1.80 11.44
N LYS A 110 -7.63 -1.78 11.34
CA LYS A 110 -6.82 -0.68 11.88
C LYS A 110 -7.16 0.65 11.21
N ILE A 111 -7.42 0.67 9.90
CA ILE A 111 -7.86 1.90 9.21
C ILE A 111 -9.25 2.32 9.71
N LEU A 112 -10.20 1.40 9.86
CA LEU A 112 -11.52 1.68 10.43
C LEU A 112 -11.42 2.26 11.85
N GLN A 113 -10.55 1.71 12.68
CA GLN A 113 -10.30 2.17 14.04
C GLN A 113 -9.71 3.59 14.07
N SER A 114 -8.65 3.83 13.28
CA SER A 114 -7.99 5.14 13.21
C SER A 114 -8.93 6.26 12.75
N ARG A 115 -9.89 5.93 11.87
CA ARG A 115 -10.88 6.85 11.31
C ARG A 115 -12.22 6.84 12.05
N LYS A 116 -12.34 6.03 13.11
CA LYS A 116 -13.57 5.87 13.91
C LYS A 116 -14.80 5.57 13.04
N VAL A 117 -14.63 4.71 12.04
CA VAL A 117 -15.72 4.32 11.13
C VAL A 117 -16.43 3.11 11.73
N PRO A 118 -17.74 3.19 12.04
CA PRO A 118 -18.49 2.04 12.49
C PRO A 118 -18.58 1.00 11.37
N PHE A 119 -18.60 -0.28 11.75
CA PHE A 119 -18.61 -1.37 10.80
C PHE A 119 -19.37 -2.59 11.30
N VAL A 120 -19.76 -3.44 10.35
CA VAL A 120 -20.37 -4.75 10.57
C VAL A 120 -19.46 -5.79 9.93
N VAL A 121 -19.31 -6.96 10.56
CA VAL A 121 -18.54 -8.06 9.98
C VAL A 121 -19.46 -8.96 9.18
N ALA A 122 -19.16 -9.13 7.89
CA ALA A 122 -19.81 -10.13 7.06
C ALA A 122 -18.92 -11.39 7.02
N LEU A 123 -19.33 -12.44 7.74
CA LEU A 123 -18.64 -13.72 7.79
C LEU A 123 -19.08 -14.57 6.59
N ASN A 124 -18.39 -14.36 5.47
CA ASN A 124 -18.78 -14.84 4.15
C ASN A 124 -18.37 -16.29 3.87
N LYS A 125 -18.99 -16.88 2.84
CA LYS A 125 -18.75 -18.23 2.33
C LYS A 125 -19.21 -19.35 3.27
N VAL A 126 -20.30 -19.14 4.02
CA VAL A 126 -20.92 -20.21 4.83
C VAL A 126 -21.31 -21.44 3.99
N ASP A 127 -21.59 -21.25 2.69
CA ASP A 127 -21.86 -22.33 1.74
C ASP A 127 -20.66 -23.27 1.50
N GLN A 128 -19.47 -22.88 1.94
CA GLN A 128 -18.23 -23.67 1.83
C GLN A 128 -17.87 -24.40 3.13
N ILE A 129 -18.69 -24.29 4.18
CA ILE A 129 -18.52 -25.13 5.38
C ILE A 129 -18.78 -26.58 4.98
N SER A 130 -17.89 -27.49 5.38
CA SER A 130 -18.00 -28.90 4.99
C SER A 130 -19.32 -29.49 5.45
N GLY A 131 -20.11 -30.00 4.49
CA GLY A 131 -21.43 -30.57 4.75
C GLY A 131 -22.59 -29.58 4.71
N TRP A 132 -22.34 -28.27 4.51
CA TRP A 132 -23.41 -27.26 4.44
C TRP A 132 -24.47 -27.63 3.39
N LYS A 133 -25.72 -27.75 3.82
CA LYS A 133 -26.85 -28.09 2.97
C LYS A 133 -27.48 -26.81 2.44
N LYS A 134 -27.66 -26.77 1.11
CA LYS A 134 -28.38 -25.66 0.46
C LYS A 134 -29.80 -25.58 1.00
N THR A 135 -30.19 -24.41 1.47
CA THR A 135 -31.53 -24.15 1.96
C THR A 135 -32.35 -23.36 0.94
N SER A 136 -33.68 -23.41 1.08
CA SER A 136 -34.59 -22.63 0.21
C SER A 136 -34.81 -21.20 0.73
N THR A 137 -34.50 -20.97 2.00
CA THR A 137 -34.58 -19.67 2.64
C THR A 137 -33.34 -18.81 2.35
N GLN A 138 -33.52 -17.50 2.37
CA GLN A 138 -32.42 -16.53 2.28
C GLN A 138 -31.98 -16.03 3.66
N PHE A 139 -32.71 -16.38 4.72
CA PHE A 139 -32.43 -15.93 6.08
C PHE A 139 -31.44 -16.87 6.76
N ILE A 140 -30.24 -16.37 7.09
CA ILE A 140 -29.20 -17.19 7.71
C ILE A 140 -29.67 -17.80 9.03
N THR A 141 -30.50 -17.08 9.80
CA THR A 141 -31.04 -17.59 11.07
C THR A 141 -31.96 -18.81 10.90
N GLN A 142 -32.61 -18.94 9.75
CA GLN A 142 -33.40 -20.10 9.39
C GLN A 142 -32.50 -21.18 8.78
N SER A 143 -31.60 -20.79 7.87
CA SER A 143 -30.67 -21.73 7.24
C SER A 143 -29.83 -22.51 8.26
N ILE A 144 -29.36 -21.85 9.33
CA ILE A 144 -28.61 -22.48 10.43
C ILE A 144 -29.45 -23.57 11.11
N LYS A 145 -30.74 -23.32 11.37
CA LYS A 145 -31.62 -24.28 12.06
C LYS A 145 -31.91 -25.53 11.21
N GLU A 146 -31.85 -25.40 9.89
CA GLU A 146 -32.00 -26.51 8.95
C GLU A 146 -30.73 -27.35 8.78
N GLN A 147 -29.57 -26.87 9.27
CA GLN A 147 -28.32 -27.63 9.20
C GLN A 147 -28.27 -28.74 10.25
N ASP A 148 -27.46 -29.77 9.98
CA ASP A 148 -27.18 -30.82 10.96
C ASP A 148 -26.48 -30.22 12.20
N PRO A 149 -26.73 -30.73 13.43
CA PRO A 149 -26.16 -30.17 14.66
C PRO A 149 -24.65 -30.00 14.63
N PHE A 150 -23.93 -30.94 14.01
CA PHE A 150 -22.47 -30.85 13.84
C PHE A 150 -22.05 -29.60 13.05
N ILE A 151 -22.75 -29.28 11.95
CA ILE A 151 -22.45 -28.11 11.11
C ILE A 151 -22.77 -26.81 11.87
N GLN A 152 -23.84 -26.81 12.67
CA GLN A 152 -24.18 -25.68 13.54
C GLN A 152 -23.04 -25.38 14.53
N THR A 153 -22.51 -26.42 15.18
CA THR A 153 -21.35 -26.30 16.08
C THR A 153 -20.12 -25.80 15.34
N THR A 154 -19.81 -26.35 14.15
CA THR A 154 -18.66 -25.89 13.35
C THR A 154 -18.77 -24.41 12.98
N LEU A 155 -19.94 -23.93 12.54
CA LEU A 155 -20.14 -22.52 12.26
C LEU A 155 -19.94 -21.66 13.52
N ASP A 156 -20.43 -22.13 14.67
CA ASP A 156 -20.28 -21.42 15.94
C ASP A 156 -18.80 -21.31 16.35
N GLU A 157 -18.02 -22.39 16.22
CA GLU A 157 -16.57 -22.40 16.46
C GLU A 157 -15.83 -21.41 15.55
N LEU A 158 -16.14 -21.42 14.24
CA LEU A 158 -15.55 -20.49 13.28
C LEU A 158 -15.90 -19.03 13.58
N LEU A 159 -17.13 -18.78 14.02
CA LEU A 159 -17.57 -17.45 14.47
C LEU A 159 -16.79 -17.02 15.73
N TYR A 160 -16.62 -17.90 16.71
CA TYR A 160 -15.89 -17.59 17.94
C TYR A 160 -14.39 -17.36 17.71
N ASN A 161 -13.79 -17.93 16.67
CA ASN A 161 -12.43 -17.56 16.25
C ASN A 161 -12.34 -16.09 15.81
N VAL A 162 -13.37 -15.62 15.10
CA VAL A 162 -13.47 -14.21 14.68
C VAL A 162 -13.71 -13.30 15.89
N VAL A 163 -14.58 -13.71 16.83
CA VAL A 163 -14.81 -13.00 18.10
C VAL A 163 -13.50 -12.89 18.90
N GLY A 164 -12.76 -13.98 19.04
CA GLY A 164 -11.48 -14.00 19.75
C GLY A 164 -10.46 -13.05 19.13
N THR A 165 -10.38 -13.01 17.80
CA THR A 165 -9.48 -12.09 17.08
C THR A 165 -9.87 -10.63 17.29
N LEU A 166 -11.16 -10.29 17.18
CA LEU A 166 -11.67 -8.94 17.43
C LEU A 166 -11.42 -8.50 18.88
N SER A 167 -11.56 -9.41 19.84
CA SER A 167 -11.27 -9.16 21.26
C SER A 167 -9.80 -8.82 21.50
N ILE A 168 -8.85 -9.56 20.90
CA ILE A 168 -7.41 -9.24 20.95
C ILE A 168 -7.14 -7.83 20.40
N LEU A 169 -7.91 -7.41 19.40
CA LEU A 169 -7.80 -6.09 18.76
C LEU A 169 -8.63 -5.00 19.49
N GLY A 170 -9.22 -5.32 20.65
CA GLY A 170 -9.91 -4.38 21.51
C GLY A 170 -11.39 -4.13 21.17
N PHE A 171 -12.01 -5.00 20.38
CA PHE A 171 -13.43 -4.92 20.03
C PHE A 171 -14.25 -5.98 20.77
N ASN A 172 -15.37 -5.57 21.36
CA ASN A 172 -16.41 -6.49 21.75
C ASN A 172 -17.24 -6.85 20.52
N SER A 173 -17.50 -8.12 20.28
CA SER A 173 -18.22 -8.58 19.09
C SER A 173 -18.96 -9.88 19.37
N GLU A 174 -20.07 -10.08 18.67
CA GLU A 174 -20.87 -11.29 18.82
C GLU A 174 -21.69 -11.52 17.53
N ALA A 175 -22.19 -12.75 17.34
CA ALA A 175 -23.15 -13.07 16.30
C ALA A 175 -24.34 -12.10 16.38
N PHE A 176 -24.78 -11.54 15.25
CA PHE A 176 -25.77 -10.46 15.23
C PHE A 176 -27.10 -10.81 15.93
N TYR A 177 -27.49 -12.10 15.94
CA TYR A 177 -28.69 -12.60 16.62
C TYR A 177 -28.50 -12.83 18.13
N ARG A 178 -27.28 -12.65 18.66
CA ARG A 178 -26.92 -12.72 20.09
C ARG A 178 -26.48 -11.37 20.67
N VAL A 179 -26.25 -10.36 19.82
CA VAL A 179 -25.91 -8.98 20.24
C VAL A 179 -27.01 -8.42 21.13
N LYS A 180 -26.62 -7.85 22.26
CA LYS A 180 -27.56 -7.19 23.20
C LYS A 180 -27.57 -5.68 23.00
N ASP A 181 -26.42 -5.10 22.70
CA ASP A 181 -26.24 -3.66 22.53
C ASP A 181 -25.38 -3.36 21.30
N PHE A 182 -26.03 -3.03 20.19
CA PHE A 182 -25.38 -2.69 18.92
C PHE A 182 -24.51 -1.42 18.97
N THR A 183 -24.57 -0.64 20.06
CA THR A 183 -23.66 0.51 20.27
C THR A 183 -22.32 0.12 20.89
N LYS A 184 -22.23 -1.07 21.49
CA LYS A 184 -21.03 -1.56 22.20
C LYS A 184 -20.42 -2.80 21.57
N GLU A 185 -21.22 -3.58 20.85
CA GLU A 185 -20.80 -4.85 20.24
C GLU A 185 -20.83 -4.75 18.72
N VAL A 186 -19.72 -5.14 18.09
CA VAL A 186 -19.63 -5.31 16.64
C VAL A 186 -20.44 -6.56 16.25
N ALA A 187 -21.43 -6.36 15.39
CA ALA A 187 -22.25 -7.46 14.89
C ALA A 187 -21.50 -8.29 13.82
N ILE A 188 -21.49 -9.61 14.00
CA ILE A 188 -20.99 -10.58 13.01
C ILE A 188 -22.19 -11.26 12.35
N VAL A 189 -22.34 -11.08 11.05
CA VAL A 189 -23.42 -11.65 10.23
C VAL A 189 -22.85 -12.73 9.32
N PRO A 190 -23.17 -14.02 9.53
CA PRO A 190 -22.79 -15.07 8.60
C PRO A 190 -23.57 -14.92 7.29
N VAL A 191 -22.87 -14.99 6.17
CA VAL A 191 -23.45 -14.78 4.83
C VAL A 191 -22.83 -15.71 3.79
N SER A 192 -23.55 -15.92 2.70
CA SER A 192 -22.98 -16.44 1.46
C SER A 192 -23.27 -15.47 0.33
N ALA A 193 -22.22 -14.81 -0.16
CA ALA A 193 -22.29 -14.01 -1.38
C ALA A 193 -22.73 -14.84 -2.60
N ARG A 194 -22.51 -16.16 -2.59
CA ARG A 194 -22.87 -17.06 -3.69
C ARG A 194 -24.36 -17.38 -3.68
N THR A 195 -24.87 -17.92 -2.57
CA THR A 195 -26.28 -18.35 -2.47
C THR A 195 -27.20 -17.15 -2.23
N GLY A 196 -26.73 -16.15 -1.47
CA GLY A 196 -27.52 -15.01 -1.00
C GLY A 196 -28.03 -15.19 0.44
N GLU A 197 -27.75 -16.33 1.08
CA GLU A 197 -28.08 -16.58 2.49
C GLU A 197 -27.44 -15.51 3.39
N GLY A 198 -28.22 -14.93 4.31
CA GLY A 198 -27.79 -13.93 5.28
C GLY A 198 -27.69 -12.50 4.76
N LEU A 199 -27.84 -12.26 3.46
CA LEU A 199 -27.87 -10.89 2.91
C LEU A 199 -29.03 -10.04 3.43
N PRO A 200 -30.26 -10.57 3.57
CA PRO A 200 -31.35 -9.80 4.16
C PRO A 200 -31.01 -9.30 5.57
N GLU A 201 -30.43 -10.16 6.42
CA GLU A 201 -30.02 -9.78 7.78
C GLU A 201 -28.83 -8.81 7.79
N LEU A 202 -27.84 -8.98 6.90
CA LEU A 202 -26.71 -8.06 6.80
C LEU A 202 -27.17 -6.64 6.45
N LEU A 203 -28.02 -6.52 5.42
CA LEU A 203 -28.58 -5.22 5.01
C LEU A 203 -29.48 -4.63 6.09
N ALA A 204 -30.27 -5.47 6.76
CA ALA A 204 -31.09 -5.06 7.89
C ALA A 204 -30.23 -4.42 8.99
N VAL A 205 -29.21 -5.12 9.49
CA VAL A 205 -28.30 -4.59 10.53
C VAL A 205 -27.68 -3.26 10.10
N LEU A 206 -27.18 -3.15 8.86
CA LEU A 206 -26.58 -1.92 8.33
C LEU A 206 -27.57 -0.75 8.29
N VAL A 207 -28.77 -0.97 7.75
CA VAL A 207 -29.81 0.07 7.66
C VAL A 207 -30.24 0.50 9.06
N GLY A 208 -30.46 -0.45 9.97
CA GLY A 208 -30.81 -0.15 11.36
C GLY A 208 -29.75 0.73 12.05
N LEU A 209 -28.48 0.38 11.92
CA LEU A 209 -27.38 1.17 12.48
C LEU A 209 -27.31 2.59 11.90
N THR A 210 -27.44 2.72 10.58
CA THR A 210 -27.39 4.04 9.92
C THR A 210 -28.58 4.92 10.29
N GLN A 211 -29.80 4.38 10.30
CA GLN A 211 -31.01 5.14 10.62
C GLN A 211 -31.11 5.51 12.10
N GLN A 212 -30.63 4.68 13.02
CA GLN A 212 -30.73 4.97 14.46
C GLN A 212 -29.62 5.89 14.96
N TYR A 213 -28.39 5.72 14.49
CA TYR A 213 -27.22 6.36 15.11
C TYR A 213 -26.54 7.42 14.24
N MET A 214 -26.94 7.59 12.97
CA MET A 214 -26.19 8.44 12.02
C MET A 214 -27.01 9.58 11.40
N GLN A 215 -28.25 9.83 11.83
CA GLN A 215 -29.14 10.86 11.25
C GLN A 215 -28.47 12.24 11.16
N ASN A 216 -27.89 12.72 12.27
CA ASN A 216 -27.22 14.03 12.31
C ASN A 216 -26.02 14.11 11.37
N LYS A 217 -25.31 13.00 11.16
CA LYS A 217 -24.15 12.95 10.24
C LYS A 217 -24.62 12.98 8.78
N LEU A 218 -25.76 12.34 8.50
CA LEU A 218 -26.33 12.16 7.17
C LEU A 218 -27.16 13.36 6.68
N ASP A 219 -27.53 14.31 7.55
CA ASP A 219 -28.25 15.53 7.16
C ASP A 219 -27.46 16.34 6.11
N GLN A 220 -28.16 16.85 5.10
CA GLN A 220 -27.61 17.53 3.92
C GLN A 220 -28.10 18.97 3.76
N THR A 221 -28.99 19.46 4.62
CA THR A 221 -29.77 20.69 4.40
C THR A 221 -28.94 21.99 4.34
N GLU A 222 -27.73 22.03 4.93
CA GLU A 222 -26.90 23.26 4.99
C GLU A 222 -25.42 23.06 4.59
N LYS A 223 -25.09 21.96 3.91
CA LYS A 223 -23.69 21.61 3.65
C LYS A 223 -23.14 22.19 2.34
N SER A 224 -21.92 22.70 2.40
CA SER A 224 -21.15 23.09 1.22
C SER A 224 -20.86 21.87 0.34
N THR A 225 -20.90 22.06 -0.97
CA THR A 225 -20.68 20.98 -1.92
C THR A 225 -19.27 20.45 -1.84
N ARG A 226 -19.16 19.15 -1.52
CA ARG A 226 -17.91 18.49 -1.24
C ARG A 226 -17.87 17.10 -1.84
N GLY A 227 -16.73 16.74 -2.43
CA GLY A 227 -16.45 15.38 -2.85
C GLY A 227 -14.96 15.02 -2.77
N ILE A 228 -14.62 13.87 -3.34
CA ILE A 228 -13.24 13.38 -3.49
C ILE A 228 -13.06 12.84 -4.89
N VAL A 229 -11.91 13.14 -5.49
CA VAL A 229 -11.47 12.52 -6.73
C VAL A 229 -10.99 11.09 -6.44
N LEU A 230 -11.64 10.11 -7.05
CA LEU A 230 -11.23 8.72 -6.98
C LEU A 230 -10.16 8.38 -8.02
N GLU A 231 -10.39 8.82 -9.25
CA GLU A 231 -9.56 8.46 -10.40
C GLU A 231 -9.67 9.54 -11.47
N VAL A 232 -8.57 9.79 -12.17
CA VAL A 232 -8.52 10.69 -13.33
C VAL A 232 -8.00 9.89 -14.52
N LYS A 233 -8.74 9.92 -15.64
CA LYS A 233 -8.40 9.18 -16.86
C LYS A 233 -8.84 9.91 -18.12
N GLU A 234 -8.14 9.66 -19.21
CA GLU A 234 -8.59 10.07 -20.54
C GLU A 234 -9.61 9.08 -21.10
N GLU A 235 -10.71 9.60 -21.63
CA GLU A 235 -11.74 8.80 -22.28
C GLU A 235 -12.03 9.33 -23.69
N VAL A 236 -12.10 8.41 -24.65
CA VAL A 236 -12.37 8.71 -26.06
C VAL A 236 -13.72 9.43 -26.18
N GLY A 237 -13.70 10.62 -26.76
CA GLY A 237 -14.89 11.46 -26.97
C GLY A 237 -15.29 12.35 -25.79
N LEU A 238 -14.77 12.11 -24.58
CA LEU A 238 -15.02 12.95 -23.39
C LEU A 238 -13.79 13.78 -22.97
N GLY A 239 -12.60 13.41 -23.44
CA GLY A 239 -11.34 14.02 -23.01
C GLY A 239 -10.95 13.54 -21.62
N THR A 240 -10.28 14.40 -20.83
CA THR A 240 -9.96 14.08 -19.44
C THR A 240 -11.23 14.04 -18.59
N THR A 241 -11.39 12.94 -17.86
CA THR A 241 -12.51 12.71 -16.95
C THR A 241 -12.02 12.41 -15.55
N ALA A 242 -12.79 12.81 -14.55
CA ALA A 242 -12.57 12.45 -13.15
C ALA A 242 -13.79 11.70 -12.61
N ASN A 243 -13.54 10.54 -12.01
CA ASN A 243 -14.52 9.83 -11.20
C ASN A 243 -14.47 10.43 -9.79
N ILE A 244 -15.62 10.87 -9.27
CA ILE A 244 -15.72 11.60 -8.01
C ILE A 244 -16.82 10.97 -7.15
N ILE A 245 -16.58 10.88 -5.85
CA ILE A 245 -17.64 10.66 -4.86
C ILE A 245 -18.05 12.01 -4.30
N LEU A 246 -19.29 12.39 -4.54
CA LEU A 246 -19.93 13.53 -3.90
C LEU A 246 -20.42 13.09 -2.51
N ILE A 247 -19.89 13.73 -1.47
CA ILE A 247 -20.09 13.37 -0.06
C ILE A 247 -21.16 14.24 0.56
N ASP A 248 -21.11 15.55 0.28
CA ASP A 248 -22.04 16.51 0.83
C ASP A 248 -22.49 17.51 -0.24
N GLY A 249 -23.72 17.99 -0.08
CA GLY A 249 -24.25 19.12 -0.80
C GLY A 249 -24.65 18.86 -2.26
N GLN A 250 -24.73 20.00 -2.95
CA GLN A 250 -25.21 20.26 -4.30
C GLN A 250 -24.19 20.37 -5.43
N LEU A 251 -24.05 19.44 -6.39
CA LEU A 251 -23.30 19.76 -7.61
C LEU A 251 -24.22 20.05 -8.81
N ARG A 252 -24.07 21.22 -9.42
CA ARG A 252 -24.76 21.65 -10.65
C ARG A 252 -23.75 21.89 -11.77
N LYS A 253 -24.21 21.79 -13.02
CA LYS A 253 -23.38 22.05 -14.21
C LYS A 253 -22.85 23.50 -14.28
N SER A 254 -23.55 24.44 -13.64
CA SER A 254 -23.15 25.85 -13.54
C SER A 254 -22.00 26.10 -12.58
N ASP A 255 -21.70 25.14 -11.69
CA ASP A 255 -20.77 25.35 -10.59
C ASP A 255 -19.32 25.41 -11.08
N SER A 256 -18.55 26.28 -10.44
CA SER A 256 -17.10 26.22 -10.51
C SER A 256 -16.62 25.14 -9.55
N ILE A 257 -15.93 24.15 -10.10
CA ILE A 257 -15.35 23.03 -9.36
C ILE A 257 -13.88 23.35 -9.09
N LEU A 258 -13.47 23.20 -7.83
CA LEU A 258 -12.11 23.40 -7.36
C LEU A 258 -11.49 22.04 -7.00
N LEU A 259 -10.32 21.76 -7.58
CA LEU A 259 -9.60 20.50 -7.45
C LEU A 259 -8.11 20.75 -7.25
N ALA A 260 -7.40 19.81 -6.61
CA ALA A 260 -5.97 19.93 -6.41
C ALA A 260 -5.15 19.27 -7.54
N LYS A 261 -4.19 20.02 -8.07
CA LYS A 261 -3.02 19.51 -8.79
C LYS A 261 -1.81 19.55 -7.85
N ARG A 262 -0.67 19.02 -8.31
CA ARG A 262 0.58 18.99 -7.53
C ARG A 262 0.98 20.35 -6.94
N ASP A 263 1.03 21.38 -7.79
CA ASP A 263 1.58 22.69 -7.42
C ASP A 263 0.53 23.81 -7.46
N SER A 264 -0.74 23.49 -7.68
CA SER A 264 -1.81 24.48 -7.81
C SER A 264 -3.20 23.89 -7.59
N VAL A 265 -4.16 24.77 -7.38
CA VAL A 265 -5.59 24.44 -7.40
C VAL A 265 -6.17 24.87 -8.73
N VAL A 266 -6.85 23.95 -9.40
CA VAL A 266 -7.57 24.23 -10.64
C VAL A 266 -9.01 24.59 -10.34
N VAL A 267 -9.51 25.63 -10.99
CA VAL A 267 -10.91 26.04 -10.97
C VAL A 267 -11.46 25.87 -12.37
N THR A 268 -12.45 24.99 -12.53
CA THR A 268 -13.02 24.65 -13.84
C THR A 268 -14.52 24.47 -13.75
N LYS A 269 -15.23 24.75 -14.85
CA LYS A 269 -16.64 24.38 -14.99
C LYS A 269 -16.76 23.01 -15.68
N PRO A 270 -17.65 22.11 -15.22
CA PRO A 270 -17.83 20.80 -15.84
C PRO A 270 -18.51 20.93 -17.21
N LYS A 271 -17.93 20.34 -18.26
CA LYS A 271 -18.61 20.25 -19.57
C LYS A 271 -19.80 19.30 -19.52
N ALA A 272 -19.66 18.23 -18.76
CA ALA A 272 -20.70 17.26 -18.47
C ALA A 272 -20.55 16.70 -17.06
N ILE A 273 -21.69 16.46 -16.41
CA ILE A 273 -21.81 15.64 -15.21
C ILE A 273 -22.56 14.38 -15.64
N LEU A 274 -21.96 13.23 -15.38
CA LEU A 274 -22.40 11.92 -15.84
C LEU A 274 -22.71 11.04 -14.63
N LEU A 275 -23.96 10.58 -14.53
CA LEU A 275 -24.41 9.65 -13.50
C LEU A 275 -24.56 8.23 -14.06
N PRO A 276 -24.08 7.19 -13.35
CA PRO A 276 -24.44 5.82 -13.67
C PRO A 276 -25.94 5.61 -13.41
N LYS A 277 -26.57 4.64 -14.07
CA LYS A 277 -27.94 4.27 -13.70
C LYS A 277 -27.95 3.67 -12.28
N PRO A 278 -29.07 3.77 -11.53
CA PRO A 278 -29.20 3.06 -10.26
C PRO A 278 -28.87 1.57 -10.45
N LEU A 279 -28.17 0.98 -9.48
CA LEU A 279 -27.65 -0.41 -9.52
C LEU A 279 -26.53 -0.69 -10.53
N ASP A 280 -26.30 0.18 -11.52
CA ASP A 280 -25.11 0.08 -12.37
C ASP A 280 -23.86 0.51 -11.58
N GLU A 281 -22.74 0.00 -12.03
CA GLU A 281 -21.44 0.35 -11.49
C GLU A 281 -20.72 1.32 -12.43
N MET A 282 -20.03 2.31 -11.87
CA MET A 282 -19.28 3.31 -12.65
C MET A 282 -18.20 2.73 -13.58
N ARG A 283 -17.79 1.46 -13.39
CA ARG A 283 -16.69 0.81 -14.11
C ARG A 283 -17.14 0.06 -15.35
N ASP A 284 -18.26 -0.65 -15.26
CA ASP A 284 -18.91 -1.39 -16.35
C ASP A 284 -20.38 -0.97 -16.42
N PRO A 285 -20.66 0.25 -16.90
CA PRO A 285 -22.03 0.70 -17.00
C PRO A 285 -22.70 -0.11 -18.12
N ARG A 286 -23.74 -0.89 -17.77
CA ARG A 286 -24.51 -1.71 -18.72
C ARG A 286 -25.16 -0.87 -19.82
N ASP A 287 -25.31 0.42 -19.54
CA ASP A 287 -25.84 1.45 -20.41
C ASP A 287 -24.95 2.69 -20.41
N LYS A 288 -25.07 3.57 -21.42
CA LYS A 288 -24.35 4.85 -21.43
C LYS A 288 -24.69 5.67 -20.18
N PHE A 289 -23.65 6.26 -19.55
CA PHE A 289 -23.81 7.26 -18.49
C PHE A 289 -24.83 8.32 -18.90
N ARG A 290 -25.71 8.70 -17.96
CA ARG A 290 -26.74 9.71 -18.21
C ARG A 290 -26.19 11.09 -17.89
N PRO A 291 -26.19 12.04 -18.83
CA PRO A 291 -25.88 13.42 -18.52
C PRO A 291 -26.96 14.01 -17.62
N VAL A 292 -26.53 14.68 -16.57
CA VAL A 292 -27.42 15.39 -15.64
C VAL A 292 -26.98 16.83 -15.47
N ASN A 293 -27.93 17.70 -15.14
CA ASN A 293 -27.67 19.11 -14.85
C ASN A 293 -27.34 19.34 -13.37
N GLU A 294 -27.74 18.43 -12.51
CA GLU A 294 -27.73 18.58 -11.06
C GLU A 294 -27.70 17.18 -10.41
N VAL A 295 -26.94 17.06 -9.32
CA VAL A 295 -26.79 15.83 -8.54
C VAL A 295 -26.64 16.19 -7.06
N HIS A 296 -27.36 15.46 -6.21
CA HIS A 296 -27.26 15.57 -4.75
C HIS A 296 -26.34 14.50 -4.19
N ALA A 297 -25.62 14.83 -3.12
CA ALA A 297 -24.92 13.85 -2.32
C ALA A 297 -25.90 12.89 -1.61
N ALA A 298 -25.53 11.64 -1.33
CA ALA A 298 -24.27 10.98 -1.70
C ALA A 298 -24.35 10.36 -3.10
N ALA A 299 -23.40 10.66 -3.99
CA ALA A 299 -23.40 10.14 -5.37
C ALA A 299 -22.01 9.82 -5.91
N GLY A 300 -21.89 8.73 -6.65
CA GLY A 300 -20.73 8.48 -7.53
C GLY A 300 -20.98 9.11 -8.90
N ILE A 301 -20.14 10.06 -9.27
CA ILE A 301 -20.30 10.84 -10.50
C ILE A 301 -19.04 10.83 -11.34
N LYS A 302 -19.21 11.01 -12.65
CA LYS A 302 -18.10 11.26 -13.57
C LYS A 302 -18.23 12.67 -14.11
N ILE A 303 -17.13 13.41 -14.08
CA ILE A 303 -17.06 14.78 -14.59
C ILE A 303 -16.09 14.81 -15.76
N ALA A 304 -16.47 15.48 -16.85
CA ALA A 304 -15.60 15.73 -17.99
C ALA A 304 -15.24 17.23 -18.05
N SER A 305 -13.94 17.53 -18.07
CA SER A 305 -13.41 18.87 -18.33
C SER A 305 -11.95 18.78 -18.82
N PRO A 306 -11.52 19.62 -19.77
CA PRO A 306 -10.14 19.65 -20.26
C PRO A 306 -9.13 20.01 -19.16
N ASP A 307 -9.54 20.76 -18.15
CA ASP A 307 -8.64 21.28 -17.12
C ASP A 307 -8.31 20.26 -16.02
N LEU A 308 -8.87 19.05 -16.11
CA LEU A 308 -8.66 17.96 -15.14
C LEU A 308 -7.31 17.26 -15.28
N GLU A 309 -6.54 17.54 -16.33
CA GLU A 309 -5.22 16.96 -16.52
C GLU A 309 -4.28 17.29 -15.35
N GLY A 310 -3.65 16.27 -14.75
CA GLY A 310 -2.76 16.42 -13.61
C GLY A 310 -3.46 16.62 -12.25
N VAL A 311 -4.79 16.51 -12.19
CA VAL A 311 -5.52 16.41 -10.92
C VAL A 311 -5.13 15.12 -10.20
N LEU A 312 -4.91 15.22 -8.89
CA LEU A 312 -4.42 14.11 -8.09
C LEU A 312 -5.58 13.27 -7.53
N PRO A 313 -5.52 11.93 -7.62
CA PRO A 313 -6.42 11.04 -6.88
C PRO A 313 -6.33 11.25 -5.36
N GLY A 314 -7.48 11.16 -4.68
CA GLY A 314 -7.63 11.49 -3.26
C GLY A 314 -7.78 12.99 -2.97
N SER A 315 -7.70 13.86 -3.99
CA SER A 315 -7.87 15.30 -3.79
C SER A 315 -9.31 15.65 -3.39
N PRO A 316 -9.50 16.64 -2.49
CA PRO A 316 -10.82 17.14 -2.18
C PRO A 316 -11.40 17.88 -3.38
N VAL A 317 -12.71 17.74 -3.55
CA VAL A 317 -13.50 18.48 -4.54
C VAL A 317 -14.38 19.45 -3.77
N TYR A 318 -14.34 20.73 -4.14
CA TYR A 318 -15.31 21.71 -3.70
C TYR A 318 -16.03 22.29 -4.92
N ALA A 319 -17.29 22.66 -4.76
CA ALA A 319 -18.03 23.34 -5.81
C ALA A 319 -18.84 24.51 -5.25
N THR A 320 -18.91 25.58 -6.02
CA THR A 320 -19.68 26.78 -5.67
C THR A 320 -20.13 27.52 -6.92
N THR A 321 -21.31 28.13 -6.86
CA THR A 321 -21.76 29.15 -7.83
C THR A 321 -21.33 30.55 -7.44
N ASP A 322 -21.02 30.77 -6.15
CA ASP A 322 -20.63 32.05 -5.60
C ASP A 322 -19.14 32.32 -5.86
N GLU A 323 -18.87 33.26 -6.76
CA GLU A 323 -17.51 33.63 -7.15
C GLU A 323 -16.69 34.20 -5.99
N SER A 324 -17.35 34.82 -4.99
CA SER A 324 -16.66 35.39 -3.82
C SER A 324 -16.02 34.32 -2.92
N LYS A 325 -16.56 33.10 -2.93
CA LYS A 325 -16.06 31.96 -2.15
C LYS A 325 -14.94 31.19 -2.83
N ILE A 326 -14.69 31.42 -4.11
CA ILE A 326 -13.67 30.67 -4.88
C ILE A 326 -12.29 30.86 -4.26
N ASP A 327 -11.91 32.09 -3.93
CA ASP A 327 -10.60 32.39 -3.34
C ASP A 327 -10.43 31.79 -1.93
N GLU A 328 -11.50 31.75 -1.14
CA GLU A 328 -11.51 31.10 0.17
C GLU A 328 -11.31 29.59 0.04
N LEU A 329 -12.11 28.93 -0.81
CA LEU A 329 -12.02 27.49 -1.07
C LEU A 329 -10.67 27.10 -1.69
N LYS A 330 -10.11 27.96 -2.54
CA LYS A 330 -8.77 27.76 -3.10
C LYS A 330 -7.71 27.72 -2.00
N LYS A 331 -7.69 28.72 -1.11
CA LYS A 331 -6.77 28.76 0.04
C LYS A 331 -6.97 27.55 0.95
N LEU A 332 -8.21 27.11 1.13
CA LEU A 332 -8.54 25.91 1.91
C LEU A 332 -7.87 24.67 1.30
N ILE A 333 -8.06 24.41 0.01
CA ILE A 333 -7.42 23.26 -0.67
C ILE A 333 -5.90 23.38 -0.61
N GLU A 334 -5.32 24.55 -0.89
CA GLU A 334 -3.87 24.77 -0.82
C GLU A 334 -3.30 24.45 0.58
N SER A 335 -4.02 24.83 1.64
CA SER A 335 -3.62 24.51 3.01
C SER A 335 -3.68 23.01 3.31
N GLU A 336 -4.69 22.30 2.77
CA GLU A 336 -4.78 20.85 2.90
C GLU A 336 -3.62 20.16 2.17
N MET A 337 -3.31 20.59 0.95
CA MET A 337 -2.21 20.01 0.16
C MET A 337 -0.84 20.24 0.81
N LYS A 338 -0.59 21.42 1.38
CA LYS A 338 0.65 21.72 2.12
C LYS A 338 0.84 20.83 3.36
N SER A 339 -0.25 20.35 3.96
CA SER A 339 -0.15 19.46 5.13
C SER A 339 0.18 18.01 4.76
N VAL A 340 -0.12 17.61 3.52
CA VAL A 340 0.11 16.25 3.00
C VAL A 340 1.50 16.13 2.39
N PHE A 341 1.92 17.10 1.58
CA PHE A 341 3.27 17.13 1.03
C PHE A 341 4.24 17.70 2.05
N ILE A 342 5.17 16.87 2.48
CA ILE A 342 6.16 17.24 3.49
C ILE A 342 7.48 17.48 2.77
N LYS A 343 8.09 18.64 3.05
CA LYS A 343 9.51 18.88 2.79
C LYS A 343 10.04 19.69 3.95
N THR A 344 10.95 19.12 4.72
CA THR A 344 11.50 19.75 5.92
C THR A 344 13.02 19.66 5.91
N ASP A 345 13.68 20.56 6.63
CA ASP A 345 15.11 20.47 6.89
C ASP A 345 15.45 19.43 7.98
N LYS A 346 14.45 18.71 8.50
CA LYS A 346 14.65 17.68 9.52
C LYS A 346 15.14 16.40 8.86
N LYS A 347 16.05 15.72 9.56
CA LYS A 347 16.51 14.39 9.19
C LYS A 347 15.39 13.38 9.42
N GLY A 348 15.08 12.60 8.39
CA GLY A 348 13.96 11.67 8.41
C GLY A 348 13.88 10.87 7.14
N VAL A 349 12.99 9.87 7.14
CA VAL A 349 12.76 9.00 5.98
C VAL A 349 12.22 9.78 4.80
N ILE A 350 12.48 9.26 3.59
CA ILE A 350 11.91 9.77 2.34
C ILE A 350 10.74 8.87 1.96
N LEU A 351 9.53 9.43 1.89
CA LEU A 351 8.30 8.70 1.60
C LEU A 351 7.76 9.04 0.20
N LYS A 352 7.52 8.02 -0.62
CA LYS A 352 6.93 8.13 -1.96
C LYS A 352 5.69 7.25 -2.07
N CYS A 353 4.59 7.81 -2.56
CA CYS A 353 3.32 7.10 -2.71
C CYS A 353 2.66 7.39 -4.07
N ASP A 354 1.64 6.59 -4.39
CA ASP A 354 0.86 6.69 -5.63
C ASP A 354 -0.24 7.75 -5.57
N THR A 355 -0.80 8.00 -4.39
CA THR A 355 -1.97 8.84 -4.17
C THR A 355 -1.84 9.69 -2.90
N ILE A 356 -2.69 10.72 -2.77
CA ILE A 356 -2.70 11.60 -1.59
C ILE A 356 -3.11 10.82 -0.33
N GLY A 357 -4.07 9.91 -0.45
CA GLY A 357 -4.61 9.17 0.69
C GLY A 357 -3.62 8.16 1.27
N SER A 358 -2.86 7.46 0.42
CA SER A 358 -1.80 6.56 0.88
C SER A 358 -0.65 7.33 1.53
N LEU A 359 -0.27 8.48 0.96
CA LEU A 359 0.75 9.36 1.52
C LEU A 359 0.39 9.86 2.93
N GLU A 360 -0.85 10.32 3.13
CA GLU A 360 -1.35 10.76 4.44
C GLU A 360 -1.44 9.61 5.44
N ALA A 361 -1.96 8.45 5.03
CA ALA A 361 -2.10 7.27 5.89
C ALA A 361 -0.74 6.81 6.43
N ILE A 362 0.23 6.63 5.53
CA ILE A 362 1.58 6.21 5.90
C ILE A 362 2.28 7.27 6.75
N THR A 363 2.13 8.55 6.40
CA THR A 363 2.67 9.67 7.19
C THR A 363 2.16 9.64 8.63
N ASN A 364 0.86 9.41 8.84
CA ASN A 364 0.29 9.35 10.17
C ASN A 364 0.75 8.11 10.95
N MET A 365 0.88 6.96 10.30
CA MET A 365 1.40 5.74 10.92
C MET A 365 2.86 5.90 11.35
N LEU A 366 3.70 6.45 10.49
CA LEU A 366 5.10 6.76 10.81
C LEU A 366 5.20 7.73 11.98
N LYS A 367 4.38 8.80 12.01
CA LYS A 367 4.32 9.75 13.13
C LYS A 367 3.88 9.08 14.45
N GLN A 368 2.90 8.17 14.41
CA GLN A 368 2.47 7.40 15.59
C GLN A 368 3.58 6.50 16.14
N GLN A 369 4.46 6.00 15.26
CA GLN A 369 5.66 5.25 15.62
C GLN A 369 6.87 6.14 15.93
N ASN A 370 6.68 7.47 16.05
CA ASN A 370 7.73 8.47 16.27
C ASN A 370 8.84 8.48 15.19
N VAL A 371 8.54 8.03 13.98
CA VAL A 371 9.46 8.09 12.84
C VAL A 371 9.36 9.47 12.20
N THR A 372 10.50 10.16 12.09
CA THR A 372 10.58 11.49 11.45
C THR A 372 10.61 11.35 9.93
N ILE A 373 9.89 12.23 9.23
CA ILE A 373 9.81 12.24 7.77
C ILE A 373 10.48 13.52 7.27
N SER A 374 11.49 13.38 6.41
CA SER A 374 12.15 14.52 5.76
C SER A 374 11.35 15.01 4.56
N MET A 375 10.91 14.07 3.74
CA MET A 375 10.16 14.32 2.52
C MET A 375 9.00 13.32 2.36
N ALA A 376 7.83 13.79 1.96
CA ALA A 376 6.67 12.98 1.60
C ALA A 376 6.09 13.51 0.29
N ASP A 377 6.10 12.69 -0.76
CA ASP A 377 5.73 13.13 -2.11
C ASP A 377 5.03 12.02 -2.92
N ILE A 378 4.35 12.41 -4.01
CA ILE A 378 3.67 11.49 -4.92
C ILE A 378 4.50 11.27 -6.18
N GLY A 379 4.53 10.01 -6.63
CA GLY A 379 5.16 9.60 -7.87
C GLY A 379 6.30 8.59 -7.67
N PRO A 380 6.96 8.17 -8.78
CA PRO A 380 8.01 7.16 -8.73
C PRO A 380 9.20 7.62 -7.88
N VAL A 381 9.97 6.64 -7.38
CA VAL A 381 11.24 6.92 -6.71
C VAL A 381 12.26 7.34 -7.75
N THR A 382 12.82 8.53 -7.58
CA THR A 382 13.82 9.14 -8.47
C THR A 382 15.20 9.12 -7.84
N ARG A 383 16.25 9.30 -8.66
CA ARG A 383 17.62 9.44 -8.17
C ARG A 383 17.78 10.54 -7.11
N ARG A 384 17.02 11.63 -7.22
CA ARG A 384 17.04 12.72 -6.23
C ARG A 384 16.59 12.25 -4.85
N ASP A 385 15.54 11.43 -4.79
CA ASP A 385 15.01 10.88 -3.53
C ASP A 385 16.06 10.02 -2.81
N VAL A 386 16.86 9.25 -3.57
CA VAL A 386 17.95 8.41 -3.03
C VAL A 386 19.12 9.26 -2.53
N VAL A 387 19.49 10.32 -3.24
CA VAL A 387 20.55 11.25 -2.81
C VAL A 387 20.18 11.98 -1.52
N GLU A 388 18.92 12.38 -1.36
CA GLU A 388 18.42 12.97 -0.12
C GLU A 388 18.48 11.96 1.04
N ALA A 389 18.08 10.70 0.80
CA ALA A 389 18.20 9.63 1.80
C ALA A 389 19.66 9.35 2.19
N LEU A 390 20.60 9.43 1.24
CA LEU A 390 22.03 9.30 1.51
C LEU A 390 22.55 10.39 2.46
N ALA A 391 22.14 11.65 2.25
CA ALA A 391 22.50 12.75 3.16
C ALA A 391 21.96 12.55 4.59
N VAL A 392 20.78 11.93 4.72
CA VAL A 392 20.23 11.56 6.03
C VAL A 392 21.00 10.39 6.66
N LYS A 393 21.39 9.39 5.85
CA LYS A 393 22.12 8.19 6.29
C LYS A 393 23.46 8.51 6.96
N GLU A 394 24.14 9.57 6.52
CA GLU A 394 25.40 10.03 7.15
C GLU A 394 25.27 10.36 8.64
N HIS A 395 24.04 10.64 9.09
CA HIS A 395 23.74 11.03 10.46
C HIS A 395 22.93 10.00 11.22
N ASP A 396 21.96 9.38 10.55
CA ASP A 396 21.10 8.36 11.12
C ASP A 396 20.81 7.31 10.05
N ARG A 397 21.34 6.11 10.26
CA ARG A 397 21.22 5.01 9.31
C ARG A 397 19.79 4.52 9.16
N HIS A 398 18.99 4.57 10.23
CA HIS A 398 17.61 4.08 10.25
C HIS A 398 16.66 5.04 9.56
N LEU A 399 16.97 6.35 9.60
CA LEU A 399 16.22 7.38 8.89
C LEU A 399 16.66 7.58 7.44
N GLY A 400 17.90 7.19 7.10
CA GLY A 400 18.50 7.33 5.77
C GLY A 400 18.00 6.32 4.74
N VAL A 401 16.68 6.18 4.60
CA VAL A 401 16.02 5.18 3.75
C VAL A 401 14.89 5.80 2.92
N VAL A 402 14.52 5.10 1.85
CA VAL A 402 13.34 5.43 1.05
C VAL A 402 12.23 4.42 1.35
N ILE A 403 11.03 4.91 1.63
CA ILE A 403 9.80 4.13 1.80
C ILE A 403 8.91 4.41 0.57
N ALA A 404 8.67 3.39 -0.25
CA ALA A 404 7.98 3.49 -1.52
C ALA A 404 6.72 2.63 -1.52
N PHE A 405 5.55 3.26 -1.53
CA PHE A 405 4.27 2.58 -1.53
C PHE A 405 3.62 2.60 -2.91
N ASN A 406 3.41 1.42 -3.50
CA ASN A 406 2.73 1.24 -4.79
C ASN A 406 3.26 2.12 -5.94
N VAL A 407 4.57 2.41 -5.93
CA VAL A 407 5.21 3.26 -6.94
C VAL A 407 6.41 2.58 -7.56
N LYS A 408 6.64 2.84 -8.85
CA LYS A 408 7.82 2.34 -9.55
C LYS A 408 9.09 2.98 -9.01
N ILE A 409 10.17 2.21 -8.97
CA ILE A 409 11.53 2.71 -8.73
C ILE A 409 12.18 2.89 -10.10
N LEU A 410 12.65 4.10 -10.40
CA LEU A 410 13.34 4.37 -11.66
C LEU A 410 14.72 3.69 -11.68
N GLN A 411 15.18 3.31 -12.87
CA GLN A 411 16.43 2.54 -13.01
C GLN A 411 17.65 3.29 -12.45
N ASP A 412 17.76 4.59 -12.72
CA ASP A 412 18.82 5.44 -12.20
C ASP A 412 18.78 5.60 -10.68
N ALA A 413 17.58 5.56 -10.08
CA ALA A 413 17.39 5.54 -8.65
C ALA A 413 17.88 4.22 -8.03
N GLN A 414 17.55 3.07 -8.66
CA GLN A 414 17.99 1.76 -8.19
C GLN A 414 19.51 1.61 -8.27
N GLU A 415 20.13 2.06 -9.37
CA GLU A 415 21.58 2.04 -9.55
C GLU A 415 22.30 2.88 -8.48
N GLU A 416 21.79 4.08 -8.17
CA GLU A 416 22.34 4.94 -7.11
C GLU A 416 22.15 4.33 -5.71
N ALA A 417 21.01 3.68 -5.45
CA ALA A 417 20.73 3.03 -4.17
C ALA A 417 21.65 1.82 -3.94
N ASP A 418 21.85 0.98 -4.97
CA ASP A 418 22.77 -0.15 -4.92
C ASP A 418 24.23 0.31 -4.72
N ALA A 419 24.64 1.39 -5.38
CA ALA A 419 26.00 1.93 -5.30
C ALA A 419 26.35 2.52 -3.94
N ASN A 420 25.38 3.12 -3.24
CA ASN A 420 25.60 3.78 -1.94
C ASN A 420 24.95 3.04 -0.76
N HIS A 421 24.48 1.80 -0.98
CA HIS A 421 23.85 0.97 0.03
C HIS A 421 22.65 1.66 0.73
N ILE A 422 21.82 2.38 -0.03
CA ILE A 422 20.57 2.96 0.46
C ILE A 422 19.46 1.92 0.36
N ARG A 423 18.77 1.65 1.47
CA ARG A 423 17.65 0.72 1.47
C ARG A 423 16.41 1.42 0.94
N ILE A 424 15.74 0.76 -0.01
CA ILE A 424 14.42 1.14 -0.50
C ILE A 424 13.44 0.07 -0.03
N PHE A 425 12.55 0.43 0.89
CA PHE A 425 11.42 -0.40 1.28
C PHE A 425 10.32 -0.19 0.24
N HIS A 426 9.89 -1.25 -0.43
CA HIS A 426 8.87 -1.18 -1.45
C HIS A 426 7.81 -2.27 -1.24
N ASP A 427 6.54 -1.86 -1.19
CA ASP A 427 5.41 -2.78 -1.04
C ASP A 427 4.12 -2.14 -1.61
N GLN A 428 3.13 -2.97 -1.88
CA GLN A 428 1.76 -2.58 -2.23
C GLN A 428 0.82 -2.60 -1.01
N VAL A 429 1.27 -3.15 0.12
CA VAL A 429 0.50 -3.24 1.36
C VAL A 429 1.08 -2.31 2.43
N ILE A 430 0.27 -1.39 2.98
CA ILE A 430 0.76 -0.31 3.84
C ILE A 430 1.40 -0.86 5.12
N TYR A 431 0.74 -1.80 5.79
CA TYR A 431 1.27 -2.34 7.05
C TYR A 431 2.48 -3.23 6.81
N SER A 432 2.50 -4.04 5.75
CA SER A 432 3.69 -4.83 5.38
C SER A 432 4.90 -3.91 5.18
N LEU A 433 4.71 -2.79 4.47
CA LEU A 433 5.77 -1.81 4.24
C LEU A 433 6.35 -1.26 5.56
N ILE A 434 5.47 -0.87 6.49
CA ILE A 434 5.85 -0.27 7.77
C ILE A 434 6.41 -1.30 8.74
N ASP A 435 5.84 -2.51 8.77
CA ASP A 435 6.31 -3.62 9.59
C ASP A 435 7.69 -4.07 9.11
N ASN A 436 7.93 -4.19 7.80
CA ASN A 436 9.24 -4.52 7.23
C ASN A 436 10.31 -3.47 7.62
N TYR A 437 9.95 -2.18 7.53
CA TYR A 437 10.83 -1.11 7.99
C TYR A 437 11.11 -1.21 9.50
N THR A 438 10.07 -1.35 10.31
CA THR A 438 10.17 -1.38 11.77
C THR A 438 10.94 -2.60 12.27
N GLN A 439 10.69 -3.77 11.68
CA GLN A 439 11.40 -5.00 11.95
C GLN A 439 12.88 -4.85 11.60
N TRP A 440 13.19 -4.28 10.44
CA TRP A 440 14.58 -3.99 10.09
C TRP A 440 15.23 -3.06 11.11
N VAL A 441 14.61 -1.94 11.49
CA VAL A 441 15.16 -1.04 12.51
C VAL A 441 15.40 -1.77 13.83
N GLN A 442 14.49 -2.64 14.27
CA GLN A 442 14.64 -3.42 15.51
C GLN A 442 15.80 -4.43 15.44
N GLU A 443 15.85 -5.24 14.38
CA GLU A 443 16.91 -6.23 14.16
C GLU A 443 18.29 -5.57 14.04
N ASP A 444 18.31 -4.47 13.30
CA ASP A 444 19.49 -3.69 13.02
C ASP A 444 20.00 -2.97 14.28
N THR A 445 19.11 -2.42 15.11
CA THR A 445 19.47 -1.84 16.41
C THR A 445 19.97 -2.90 17.39
N ALA A 446 19.35 -4.09 17.41
CA ALA A 446 19.73 -5.17 18.32
C ALA A 446 21.13 -5.73 18.06
N ASN A 447 21.62 -5.62 16.83
CA ASN A 447 22.95 -6.10 16.40
C ASN A 447 23.70 -5.03 15.60
N GLU A 448 23.63 -3.77 16.03
CA GLU A 448 24.08 -2.61 15.25
C GLU A 448 25.50 -2.76 14.71
N GLU A 449 26.46 -3.13 15.57
CA GLU A 449 27.85 -3.34 15.12
C GLU A 449 27.97 -4.41 14.02
N ASN A 450 27.30 -5.55 14.18
CA ASN A 450 27.37 -6.63 13.20
C ASN A 450 26.63 -6.24 11.91
N ALA A 451 25.55 -5.49 12.01
CA ALA A 451 24.78 -5.03 10.86
C ALA A 451 25.54 -3.95 10.06
N ILE A 452 26.18 -2.98 10.74
CA ILE A 452 27.08 -2.02 10.08
C ILE A 452 28.20 -2.79 9.37
N LEU A 453 28.87 -3.72 10.07
CA LEU A 453 29.96 -4.51 9.50
C LEU A 453 29.54 -5.31 8.26
N GLN A 454 28.30 -5.82 8.23
CA GLN A 454 27.74 -6.50 7.07
C GLN A 454 27.43 -5.56 5.91
N GLU A 455 27.16 -4.27 6.13
CA GLU A 455 26.99 -3.32 5.02
C GLU A 455 28.34 -2.94 4.39
N LEU A 456 29.39 -2.82 5.20
CA LEU A 456 30.74 -2.48 4.74
C LEU A 456 31.28 -3.48 3.70
N THR A 457 32.15 -3.00 2.83
CA THR A 457 32.91 -3.82 1.89
C THR A 457 33.78 -4.79 2.69
N PRO A 458 33.58 -6.12 2.56
CA PRO A 458 34.33 -7.09 3.31
C PRO A 458 35.81 -7.04 2.90
N VAL A 459 36.70 -7.22 3.86
CA VAL A 459 38.14 -7.28 3.58
C VAL A 459 38.45 -8.64 2.96
N CYS A 460 39.01 -8.62 1.76
CA CYS A 460 39.26 -9.84 1.00
C CYS A 460 40.54 -9.71 0.19
N LYS A 461 41.30 -10.81 0.10
CA LYS A 461 42.40 -11.01 -0.84
C LYS A 461 42.16 -12.30 -1.61
N PHE A 462 42.30 -12.25 -2.93
CA PHE A 462 42.10 -13.43 -3.77
C PHE A 462 43.03 -13.43 -4.98
N THR A 463 43.32 -14.62 -5.48
CA THR A 463 44.25 -14.85 -6.60
C THR A 463 43.50 -15.41 -7.80
N PHE A 464 43.85 -14.94 -9.00
CA PHE A 464 43.38 -15.52 -10.25
C PHE A 464 44.10 -16.82 -10.56
N LEU A 465 43.36 -17.93 -10.65
CA LEU A 465 43.88 -19.25 -10.97
C LEU A 465 44.35 -19.38 -12.43
N LYS A 466 45.54 -19.94 -12.60
CA LYS A 466 46.16 -20.24 -13.89
C LYS A 466 45.35 -21.27 -14.69
N GLY A 467 45.05 -21.00 -15.95
CA GLY A 467 44.30 -21.88 -16.84
C GLY A 467 42.77 -21.87 -16.64
N TYR A 468 42.23 -21.05 -15.73
CA TYR A 468 40.79 -20.98 -15.44
C TYR A 468 40.13 -19.75 -16.06
N VAL A 469 40.35 -19.52 -17.35
CA VAL A 469 39.70 -18.44 -18.11
C VAL A 469 38.48 -18.98 -18.84
N PHE A 470 37.28 -18.63 -18.38
CA PHE A 470 36.03 -19.10 -19.00
C PHE A 470 35.51 -18.13 -20.07
N ARG A 471 35.68 -16.82 -19.85
CA ARG A 471 35.32 -15.77 -20.81
C ARG A 471 36.26 -14.58 -20.68
N LYS A 472 36.80 -14.11 -21.81
CA LYS A 472 37.79 -13.03 -21.83
C LYS A 472 37.21 -11.63 -21.56
N SER A 473 35.99 -11.32 -21.96
CA SER A 473 35.35 -10.00 -21.73
C SER A 473 33.82 -10.05 -21.88
N ASN A 474 33.13 -9.01 -21.40
CA ASN A 474 31.66 -8.80 -21.46
C ASN A 474 30.76 -9.98 -21.01
N PRO A 475 30.66 -10.23 -19.69
CA PRO A 475 31.63 -9.89 -18.65
C PRO A 475 32.84 -10.83 -18.72
N ALA A 476 34.00 -10.39 -18.21
CA ALA A 476 35.12 -11.32 -18.02
C ALA A 476 34.72 -12.35 -16.94
N VAL A 477 34.91 -13.64 -17.21
CA VAL A 477 34.61 -14.73 -16.28
C VAL A 477 35.83 -15.59 -16.11
N PHE A 478 36.31 -15.71 -14.88
CA PHE A 478 37.51 -16.46 -14.57
C PHE A 478 37.49 -17.04 -13.16
N GLY A 479 38.26 -18.11 -12.95
CA GLY A 479 38.40 -18.80 -11.68
C GLY A 479 39.34 -18.07 -10.74
N ILE A 480 38.93 -17.94 -9.48
CA ILE A 480 39.72 -17.34 -8.41
C ILE A 480 39.74 -18.24 -7.19
N ARG A 481 40.78 -18.09 -6.37
CA ARG A 481 40.82 -18.65 -5.01
C ARG A 481 40.83 -17.52 -4.00
N VAL A 482 39.95 -17.59 -3.02
CA VAL A 482 39.93 -16.63 -1.90
C VAL A 482 41.06 -17.00 -0.93
N ASP A 483 42.07 -16.16 -0.82
CA ASP A 483 43.24 -16.42 0.03
C ASP A 483 43.01 -15.96 1.47
N VAL A 484 42.32 -14.82 1.65
CA VAL A 484 41.97 -14.25 2.96
C VAL A 484 40.60 -13.58 2.91
N GLY A 485 39.84 -13.74 3.99
CA GLY A 485 38.56 -13.05 4.20
C GLY A 485 37.40 -13.64 3.39
N THR A 486 36.43 -12.77 3.06
CA THR A 486 35.22 -13.14 2.33
C THR A 486 34.99 -12.21 1.15
N LEU A 487 34.85 -12.77 -0.05
CA LEU A 487 34.42 -12.06 -1.24
C LEU A 487 32.89 -12.04 -1.30
N ARG A 488 32.28 -10.89 -1.63
CA ARG A 488 30.84 -10.73 -1.81
C ARG A 488 30.53 -10.20 -3.21
N GLN A 489 29.37 -10.53 -3.76
CA GLN A 489 28.88 -9.89 -4.98
C GLN A 489 28.69 -8.37 -4.82
N LYS A 490 28.66 -7.65 -5.94
CA LYS A 490 28.47 -6.19 -6.06
C LYS A 490 29.54 -5.32 -5.40
N ILE A 491 30.69 -5.87 -5.00
CA ILE A 491 31.78 -5.07 -4.40
C ILE A 491 32.85 -4.69 -5.43
N ALA A 492 33.46 -3.52 -5.23
CA ALA A 492 34.60 -3.09 -6.02
C ALA A 492 35.88 -3.84 -5.62
N VAL A 493 36.74 -4.09 -6.60
CA VAL A 493 38.04 -4.75 -6.41
C VAL A 493 39.17 -3.94 -7.04
N MET A 494 40.36 -4.05 -6.45
CA MET A 494 41.59 -3.41 -6.91
C MET A 494 42.71 -4.42 -7.13
N ASN A 495 43.67 -4.09 -7.97
CA ASN A 495 44.91 -4.86 -8.13
C ASN A 495 45.94 -4.50 -7.04
N SER A 496 47.09 -5.17 -7.06
CA SER A 496 48.22 -4.93 -6.15
C SER A 496 48.81 -3.51 -6.24
N ASP A 497 48.63 -2.81 -7.36
CA ASP A 497 49.05 -1.41 -7.53
C ASP A 497 48.04 -0.41 -6.95
N GLY A 498 46.89 -0.85 -6.45
CA GLY A 498 45.83 0.00 -5.92
C GLY A 498 44.89 0.60 -6.98
N ARG A 499 44.98 0.17 -8.24
CA ARG A 499 44.06 0.61 -9.28
C ARG A 499 42.76 -0.19 -9.20
N LYS A 500 41.62 0.49 -9.27
CA LYS A 500 40.30 -0.14 -9.38
C LYS A 500 40.22 -0.95 -10.68
N VAL A 501 39.91 -2.23 -10.55
CA VAL A 501 39.80 -3.17 -11.68
C VAL A 501 38.36 -3.25 -12.17
N GLY A 502 37.39 -3.36 -11.25
CA GLY A 502 35.98 -3.47 -11.60
C GLY A 502 35.10 -3.78 -10.38
N ILE A 503 33.86 -4.19 -10.64
CA ILE A 503 32.90 -4.65 -9.63
C ILE A 503 32.59 -6.12 -9.89
N VAL A 504 32.64 -6.95 -8.86
CA VAL A 504 32.27 -8.36 -8.95
C VAL A 504 30.76 -8.45 -9.16
N HIS A 505 30.33 -8.84 -10.35
CA HIS A 505 28.91 -8.91 -10.69
C HIS A 505 28.25 -10.17 -10.13
N GLN A 506 28.88 -11.32 -10.29
CA GLN A 506 28.37 -12.61 -9.85
C GLN A 506 29.50 -13.53 -9.41
N ILE A 507 29.24 -14.34 -8.39
CA ILE A 507 30.11 -15.44 -7.93
C ILE A 507 29.37 -16.76 -8.17
N GLN A 508 30.07 -17.75 -8.72
CA GLN A 508 29.54 -19.08 -8.99
C GLN A 508 30.43 -20.16 -8.38
N ASP A 509 29.82 -21.05 -7.60
CA ASP A 509 30.43 -22.28 -7.11
C ASP A 509 29.75 -23.46 -7.83
N SER A 510 30.54 -24.24 -8.56
CA SER A 510 30.08 -25.45 -9.25
C SER A 510 28.85 -25.21 -10.15
N GLY A 511 28.82 -24.04 -10.82
CA GLY A 511 27.73 -23.62 -11.71
C GLY A 511 26.49 -23.02 -11.02
N LYS A 512 26.46 -22.96 -9.69
CA LYS A 512 25.38 -22.30 -8.92
C LYS A 512 25.82 -20.92 -8.46
N SER A 513 24.92 -19.95 -8.58
CA SER A 513 25.15 -18.59 -8.07
C SER A 513 25.18 -18.59 -6.54
N VAL A 514 26.21 -17.96 -5.95
CA VAL A 514 26.38 -17.82 -4.50
C VAL A 514 26.66 -16.37 -4.13
N ASP A 515 26.16 -15.90 -2.98
CA ASP A 515 26.29 -14.49 -2.59
C ASP A 515 27.70 -14.13 -2.10
N THR A 516 28.39 -15.12 -1.51
CA THR A 516 29.73 -14.95 -0.94
C THR A 516 30.63 -16.16 -1.21
N ALA A 517 31.94 -15.92 -1.22
CA ALA A 517 32.98 -16.94 -1.22
C ALA A 517 33.99 -16.65 -0.10
N LYS A 518 34.34 -17.65 0.69
CA LYS A 518 35.19 -17.56 1.88
C LYS A 518 36.60 -18.10 1.59
N LYS A 519 37.55 -17.75 2.46
CA LYS A 519 38.93 -18.28 2.46
C LYS A 519 38.98 -19.78 2.14
N GLY A 520 39.83 -20.13 1.18
CA GLY A 520 40.09 -21.49 0.71
C GLY A 520 39.16 -21.96 -0.41
N GLN A 521 38.06 -21.27 -0.68
CA GLN A 521 37.16 -21.64 -1.77
C GLN A 521 37.71 -21.20 -3.13
N GLU A 522 37.53 -22.07 -4.13
CA GLU A 522 37.81 -21.80 -5.54
C GLU A 522 36.48 -21.64 -6.28
N VAL A 523 36.24 -20.45 -6.82
CA VAL A 523 34.96 -20.08 -7.44
C VAL A 523 35.19 -19.35 -8.75
N ALA A 524 34.19 -19.33 -9.64
CA ALA A 524 34.22 -18.48 -10.81
C ALA A 524 33.59 -17.13 -10.47
N ILE A 525 34.24 -16.03 -10.87
CA ILE A 525 33.68 -14.68 -10.72
C ILE A 525 33.48 -14.04 -12.08
N SER A 526 32.49 -13.15 -12.15
CA SER A 526 32.27 -12.29 -13.32
C SER A 526 32.54 -10.83 -12.99
N ILE A 527 33.30 -10.14 -13.83
CA ILE A 527 33.58 -8.71 -13.71
C ILE A 527 33.22 -8.02 -15.03
N GLN A 528 32.33 -7.04 -14.97
CA GLN A 528 31.93 -6.25 -16.13
C GLN A 528 33.04 -5.26 -16.55
N ASN A 529 33.10 -4.93 -17.84
CA ASN A 529 34.03 -3.95 -18.43
C ASN A 529 35.53 -4.25 -18.23
N VAL A 530 35.89 -5.50 -17.93
CA VAL A 530 37.27 -5.99 -17.82
C VAL A 530 37.58 -6.94 -18.97
N THR A 531 38.84 -6.94 -19.44
CA THR A 531 39.33 -7.91 -20.43
C THR A 531 40.54 -8.67 -19.89
N VAL A 532 40.42 -10.01 -19.85
CA VAL A 532 41.50 -10.93 -19.47
C VAL A 532 42.60 -10.94 -20.55
N GLY A 533 43.85 -10.79 -20.14
CA GLY A 533 45.04 -10.65 -20.98
C GLY A 533 45.38 -9.20 -21.37
N ARG A 534 44.58 -8.22 -20.94
CA ARG A 534 44.87 -6.78 -21.14
C ARG A 534 44.84 -6.00 -19.83
N GLN A 535 43.78 -6.11 -19.06
CA GLN A 535 43.64 -5.43 -17.75
C GLN A 535 43.92 -6.34 -16.57
N VAL A 536 43.67 -7.65 -16.73
CA VAL A 536 43.90 -8.67 -15.71
C VAL A 536 44.56 -9.88 -16.35
N SER A 537 45.48 -10.52 -15.64
CA SER A 537 46.24 -11.69 -16.09
C SER A 537 46.11 -12.83 -15.08
N GLU A 538 46.35 -14.06 -15.55
CA GLU A 538 46.42 -15.22 -14.66
C GLU A 538 47.50 -15.00 -13.60
N GLU A 539 47.27 -15.54 -12.40
CA GLU A 539 48.14 -15.38 -11.22
C GLU A 539 48.16 -13.95 -10.61
N ASP A 540 47.41 -13.00 -11.17
CA ASP A 540 47.21 -11.68 -10.55
C ASP A 540 46.53 -11.80 -9.18
N ILE A 541 46.96 -10.94 -8.26
CA ILE A 541 46.41 -10.81 -6.92
C ILE A 541 45.50 -9.58 -6.86
N PHE A 542 44.31 -9.77 -6.30
CA PHE A 542 43.31 -8.74 -6.13
C PHE A 542 42.92 -8.59 -4.66
N TYR A 543 42.44 -7.39 -4.35
CA TYR A 543 41.95 -7.01 -3.04
C TYR A 543 40.55 -6.44 -3.19
N SER A 544 39.71 -6.58 -2.17
CA SER A 544 38.51 -5.75 -2.08
C SER A 544 38.91 -4.27 -1.98
N PHE A 545 38.08 -3.41 -2.56
CA PHE A 545 38.35 -1.98 -2.64
C PHE A 545 37.28 -1.17 -1.90
N PRO A 546 37.32 -1.12 -0.56
CA PRO A 546 36.40 -0.32 0.23
C PRO A 546 36.54 1.18 -0.13
N PRO A 547 35.45 1.96 -0.18
CA PRO A 547 35.53 3.42 -0.16
C PRO A 547 36.34 3.93 1.05
N SER A 548 36.97 5.10 0.92
CA SER A 548 37.83 5.69 1.97
C SER A 548 37.12 5.80 3.33
N HIS A 549 35.83 6.14 3.33
CA HIS A 549 35.04 6.25 4.56
C HIS A 549 34.80 4.88 5.22
N GLU A 550 34.53 3.83 4.44
CA GLU A 550 34.40 2.45 4.95
C GLU A 550 35.73 1.93 5.49
N ALA A 551 36.84 2.15 4.76
CA ALA A 551 38.16 1.76 5.22
C ALA A 551 38.52 2.39 6.58
N ARG A 552 38.11 3.66 6.79
CA ARG A 552 38.26 4.34 8.07
C ARG A 552 37.40 3.72 9.18
N LEU A 553 36.16 3.35 8.89
CA LEU A 553 35.27 2.67 9.85
C LEU A 553 35.82 1.29 10.23
N LEU A 554 36.24 0.51 9.22
CA LEU A 554 36.87 -0.80 9.42
C LEU A 554 38.11 -0.69 10.32
N LEU A 555 38.94 0.33 10.11
CA LEU A 555 40.15 0.54 10.90
C LEU A 555 39.89 1.06 12.32
N LYS A 556 39.01 2.06 12.48
CA LYS A 556 38.83 2.76 13.77
C LYS A 556 37.79 2.10 14.69
N GLN A 557 36.76 1.48 14.13
CA GLN A 557 35.63 0.95 14.90
C GLN A 557 35.56 -0.58 14.84
N PHE A 558 35.79 -1.20 13.68
CA PHE A 558 35.58 -2.65 13.50
C PHE A 558 36.84 -3.50 13.48
N ALA A 559 38.02 -2.94 13.75
CA ALA A 559 39.29 -3.68 13.73
C ALA A 559 39.27 -4.92 14.62
N HIS A 560 38.58 -4.85 15.76
CA HIS A 560 38.45 -5.94 16.73
C HIS A 560 37.55 -7.10 16.26
N LYS A 561 36.74 -6.90 15.21
CA LYS A 561 35.88 -7.94 14.61
C LYS A 561 36.55 -8.65 13.43
N LEU A 562 37.66 -8.10 12.92
CA LEU A 562 38.43 -8.71 11.84
C LEU A 562 39.33 -9.81 12.39
N SER A 563 39.47 -10.89 11.63
CA SER A 563 40.53 -11.87 11.91
C SER A 563 41.92 -11.22 11.79
N PRO A 564 42.96 -11.77 12.44
CA PRO A 564 44.32 -11.23 12.34
C PRO A 564 44.81 -11.08 10.90
N GLU A 565 44.43 -12.03 10.02
CA GLU A 565 44.76 -11.99 8.60
C GLU A 565 43.99 -10.89 7.87
N GLU A 566 42.67 -10.74 8.09
CA GLU A 566 41.88 -9.66 7.49
C GLU A 566 42.38 -8.29 7.94
N PHE A 567 42.75 -8.14 9.21
CA PHE A 567 43.32 -6.89 9.70
C PHE A 567 44.66 -6.55 9.02
N GLN A 568 45.50 -7.55 8.78
CA GLN A 568 46.74 -7.37 8.01
C GLN A 568 46.44 -6.94 6.57
N ILE A 569 45.48 -7.59 5.91
CA ILE A 569 45.08 -7.24 4.55
C ILE A 569 44.47 -5.84 4.48
N LEU A 570 43.67 -5.42 5.47
CA LEU A 570 43.15 -4.06 5.54
C LEU A 570 44.28 -3.03 5.61
N ASN A 571 45.29 -3.26 6.45
CA ASN A 571 46.46 -2.38 6.53
C ASN A 571 47.27 -2.37 5.22
N GLU A 572 47.37 -3.52 4.53
CA GLU A 572 47.98 -3.62 3.21
C GLU A 572 47.22 -2.77 2.18
N ILE A 573 45.89 -2.90 2.12
CA ILE A 573 45.01 -2.09 1.24
C ILE A 573 45.22 -0.60 1.51
N ILE A 574 45.19 -0.18 2.78
CA ILE A 574 45.36 1.22 3.18
C ILE A 574 46.75 1.72 2.80
N SER A 575 47.80 0.93 3.01
CA SER A 575 49.18 1.28 2.63
C SER A 575 49.34 1.48 1.13
N ILE A 576 48.77 0.57 0.33
CA ILE A 576 48.76 0.67 -1.14
C ILE A 576 48.01 1.94 -1.57
N GLN A 577 46.81 2.17 -1.04
CA GLN A 577 46.00 3.33 -1.40
C GLN A 577 46.60 4.66 -0.96
N ARG A 578 47.28 4.72 0.20
CA ARG A 578 47.94 5.96 0.67
C ARG A 578 49.12 6.40 -0.20
N LYS A 579 49.72 5.49 -0.97
CA LYS A 579 50.71 5.87 -2.00
C LYS A 579 50.09 6.66 -3.15
N ILE A 580 48.80 6.47 -3.41
CA ILE A 580 48.03 7.16 -4.46
C ILE A 580 47.32 8.39 -3.88
N ASN A 581 46.63 8.21 -2.76
CA ASN A 581 45.85 9.23 -2.06
C ASN A 581 46.23 9.24 -0.56
N PRO A 582 47.09 10.18 -0.12
CA PRO A 582 47.60 10.23 1.25
C PRO A 582 46.53 10.29 2.36
N VAL A 583 45.33 10.80 2.06
CA VAL A 583 44.22 10.92 3.03
C VAL A 583 43.30 9.71 3.06
N TYR A 584 43.60 8.64 2.31
CA TYR A 584 42.78 7.43 2.29
C TYR A 584 42.70 6.77 3.68
N GLY A 585 41.47 6.53 4.14
CA GLY A 585 41.18 5.93 5.45
C GLY A 585 41.46 6.83 6.66
N TYR A 586 41.61 8.16 6.47
CA TYR A 586 41.87 9.12 7.56
C TYR A 586 40.65 9.93 8.02
#